data_AF-A0A6J1EI65-F1
#
_entry.id   AF-A0A6J1EI65-F1
#
_cell.length_a   1.000
_cell.length_b   1.000
_cell.length_c   1.000
_cell.angle_alpha   90.00
_cell.angle_beta   90.00
_cell.angle_gamma   90.00
#
_symmetry.space_group_name_H-M   'P 1'
#
loop_
_entity.id
_entity.type
_entity.pdbx_description
1 polymer ?
#
loop_
_entity_poly.entity_id
_entity_poly.type
_entity_poly.pdbx_seq_one_letter_code
_entity_poly.pdbx_strand_id
1 'polypeptide(L)'
;MDKEKETREKLGGEVKLGHCLDVILKNADVALHYPSFVKLYEQLIAGILLNKGAIKYIFDKKSNSNWYFIFARALSIAWIEDKRYWEWGSCGGNEIAKLIEVSWLDIRGKIKESMLSPNIVYEVALQVQLNDRSFGWNAPMNIELKKPDGSKIERQECLLGKQPNQWLEIAIEFKVDNHGCGSSGEIEFAFYEHGGHWKRGMLVKGVRIGAKGCGCA
;
A
#
# COMPACT_ATOMS: atom_id res chain seq x y z
N MET A 1 8.64 41.45 2.27
CA MET A 1 9.74 40.62 2.80
C MET A 1 9.39 40.03 4.16
N ASP A 2 8.77 40.79 5.08
CA ASP A 2 8.49 40.28 6.43
C ASP A 2 7.28 39.34 6.54
N LYS A 3 6.22 39.53 5.75
CA LYS A 3 5.08 38.59 5.73
C LYS A 3 5.47 37.18 5.31
N GLU A 4 6.40 37.02 4.38
CA GLU A 4 6.81 35.69 3.89
C GLU A 4 7.72 34.98 4.88
N LYS A 5 8.58 35.72 5.60
CA LYS A 5 9.43 35.18 6.68
C LYS A 5 8.61 34.81 7.91
N GLU A 6 7.65 35.65 8.30
CA GLU A 6 6.73 35.38 9.41
C GLU A 6 5.75 34.23 9.10
N THR A 7 5.31 34.13 7.83
CA THR A 7 4.52 32.99 7.33
C THR A 7 5.36 31.72 7.26
N ARG A 8 6.67 31.79 6.95
CA ARG A 8 7.62 30.66 7.01
C ARG A 8 7.93 30.19 8.43
N GLU A 9 8.00 31.09 9.42
CA GLU A 9 8.20 30.73 10.84
C GLU A 9 6.91 30.14 11.46
N LYS A 10 5.73 30.70 11.13
CA LYS A 10 4.44 30.12 11.55
C LYS A 10 4.13 28.79 10.86
N LEU A 11 4.30 28.68 9.53
CA LEU A 11 4.08 27.42 8.80
C LEU A 11 5.21 26.40 8.97
N GLY A 12 6.45 26.82 9.18
CA GLY A 12 7.57 25.92 9.48
C GLY A 12 7.48 25.31 10.88
N GLY A 13 6.82 26.00 11.81
CA GLY A 13 6.45 25.46 13.12
C GLY A 13 5.16 24.62 13.11
N GLU A 14 4.15 25.00 12.31
CA GLU A 14 2.84 24.36 12.28
C GLU A 14 2.73 23.18 11.30
N VAL A 15 3.47 23.19 10.18
CA VAL A 15 3.45 22.12 9.19
C VAL A 15 4.68 21.23 9.37
N LYS A 16 4.61 20.32 10.34
CA LYS A 16 5.55 19.19 10.40
C LYS A 16 5.26 18.26 9.21
N LEU A 17 5.82 18.63 8.06
CA LEU A 17 5.82 17.84 6.84
C LEU A 17 6.32 16.42 7.17
N GLY A 18 5.57 15.40 6.74
CA GLY A 18 5.68 14.00 7.17
C GLY A 18 7.07 13.38 7.33
N HIS A 19 7.10 12.23 8.01
CA HIS A 19 8.35 11.53 8.32
C HIS A 19 9.14 11.21 7.05
N CYS A 20 10.42 11.60 7.02
CA CYS A 20 11.40 11.28 5.98
C CYS A 20 11.01 11.64 4.54
N LEU A 21 10.33 12.77 4.37
CA LEU A 21 9.95 13.28 3.06
C LEU A 21 11.14 13.46 2.11
N ASP A 22 12.29 13.93 2.58
CA ASP A 22 13.50 14.06 1.76
C ASP A 22 13.96 12.70 1.18
N VAL A 23 13.73 11.60 1.90
CA VAL A 23 14.01 10.24 1.42
C VAL A 23 12.93 9.78 0.44
N ILE A 24 11.65 10.02 0.75
CA ILE A 24 10.51 9.61 -0.06
C ILE A 24 10.51 10.32 -1.42
N LEU A 25 10.69 11.64 -1.41
CA LEU A 25 10.55 12.51 -2.58
C LEU A 25 11.69 12.39 -3.59
N LYS A 26 12.81 11.72 -3.24
CA LYS A 26 13.88 11.38 -4.20
C LYS A 26 13.40 10.52 -5.35
N ASN A 27 12.31 9.77 -5.15
CA ASN A 27 11.75 8.88 -6.14
C ASN A 27 10.45 9.42 -6.78
N ALA A 28 10.16 10.72 -6.62
CA ALA A 28 8.97 11.32 -7.19
C ALA A 28 9.03 11.38 -8.72
N ASP A 29 7.95 10.95 -9.38
CA ASP A 29 7.81 10.99 -10.84
C ASP A 29 7.20 12.31 -11.34
N VAL A 30 7.17 13.33 -10.48
CA VAL A 30 6.54 14.63 -10.74
C VAL A 30 7.47 15.77 -10.33
N ALA A 31 7.34 16.91 -11.00
CA ALA A 31 7.99 18.14 -10.55
C ALA A 31 7.42 18.55 -9.19
N LEU A 32 8.28 18.64 -8.19
CA LEU A 32 7.90 19.03 -6.84
C LEU A 32 7.72 20.55 -6.76
N HIS A 33 6.68 21.01 -6.08
CA HIS A 33 6.43 22.44 -5.88
C HIS A 33 7.35 23.08 -4.80
N TYR A 34 8.61 22.66 -4.74
CA TYR A 34 9.65 23.21 -3.87
C TYR A 34 10.29 24.47 -4.49
N PRO A 35 10.72 25.49 -3.71
CA PRO A 35 10.79 25.57 -2.24
C PRO A 35 9.50 26.02 -1.53
N SER A 36 8.36 26.10 -2.22
CA SER A 36 7.10 26.50 -1.58
C SER A 36 6.51 25.36 -0.74
N PHE A 37 6.72 25.40 0.58
CA PHE A 37 6.21 24.38 1.50
C PHE A 37 4.68 24.24 1.47
N VAL A 38 3.93 25.33 1.27
CA VAL A 38 2.46 25.28 1.17
C VAL A 38 2.03 24.53 -0.09
N LYS A 39 2.58 24.88 -1.25
CA LYS A 39 2.24 24.23 -2.52
C LYS A 39 2.71 22.77 -2.56
N LEU A 40 3.86 22.49 -1.94
CA LEU A 40 4.34 21.11 -1.78
C LEU A 40 3.39 20.33 -0.87
N TYR A 41 3.00 20.88 0.28
CA TYR A 41 2.06 20.25 1.19
C TYR A 41 0.76 19.88 0.45
N GLU A 42 0.12 20.84 -0.22
CA GLU A 42 -1.08 20.63 -1.05
C GLU A 42 -0.90 19.51 -2.09
N GLN A 43 0.24 19.50 -2.79
CA GLN A 43 0.60 18.45 -3.75
C GLN A 43 0.67 17.06 -3.09
N LEU A 44 1.28 16.95 -1.91
CA LEU A 44 1.43 15.67 -1.20
C LEU A 44 0.10 15.14 -0.64
N ILE A 45 -0.85 16.01 -0.29
CA ILE A 45 -2.20 15.60 0.15
C ILE A 45 -3.04 15.14 -1.04
N ALA A 46 -2.91 15.81 -2.19
CA ALA A 46 -3.56 15.36 -3.42
C ALA A 46 -2.99 13.99 -3.88
N GLY A 47 -1.71 13.78 -3.59
CA GLY A 47 -0.98 12.55 -3.84
C GLY A 47 -0.08 12.66 -5.07
N ILE A 48 1.02 11.93 -5.02
CA ILE A 48 2.02 11.86 -6.08
C ILE A 48 2.34 10.41 -6.43
N LEU A 49 2.89 10.21 -7.62
CA LEU A 49 3.44 8.92 -8.02
C LEU A 49 4.93 8.88 -7.72
N LEU A 50 5.37 7.73 -7.22
CA LEU A 50 6.74 7.38 -6.94
C LEU A 50 7.15 6.13 -7.74
N ASN A 51 8.46 5.99 -7.96
CA ASN A 51 9.07 4.80 -8.54
C ASN A 51 8.49 4.43 -9.92
N LYS A 52 8.46 5.37 -10.87
CA LYS A 52 7.91 5.19 -12.22
C LYS A 52 6.44 4.77 -12.22
N GLY A 53 5.65 5.33 -11.31
CA GLY A 53 4.21 5.04 -11.16
C GLY A 53 3.90 3.76 -10.38
N ALA A 54 4.90 3.06 -9.83
CA ALA A 54 4.70 1.82 -9.08
C ALA A 54 4.00 2.04 -7.73
N ILE A 55 4.13 3.22 -7.13
CA ILE A 55 3.57 3.55 -5.82
C ILE A 55 2.89 4.91 -5.89
N LYS A 56 1.66 5.02 -5.37
CA LYS A 56 1.04 6.30 -5.03
C LYS A 56 1.37 6.64 -3.59
N TYR A 57 1.90 7.82 -3.34
CA TYR A 57 2.11 8.38 -2.01
C TYR A 57 1.11 9.49 -1.73
N ILE A 58 0.58 9.50 -0.51
CA ILE A 58 -0.26 10.58 0.01
C ILE A 58 0.21 10.91 1.42
N PHE A 59 0.30 12.20 1.73
CA PHE A 59 0.38 12.63 3.12
C PHE A 59 -1.03 12.69 3.71
N ASP A 60 -1.35 11.75 4.61
CA ASP A 60 -2.65 11.72 5.27
C ASP A 60 -2.69 12.75 6.40
N LYS A 61 -3.46 13.82 6.17
CA LYS A 61 -3.68 14.88 7.14
C LYS A 61 -4.29 14.38 8.44
N LYS A 62 -5.22 13.43 8.36
CA LYS A 62 -6.07 13.04 9.50
C LYS A 62 -5.25 12.27 10.54
N SER A 63 -4.39 11.37 10.07
CA SER A 63 -3.45 10.65 10.92
C SER A 63 -2.08 11.32 11.05
N ASN A 64 -1.85 12.44 10.35
CA ASN A 64 -0.56 13.11 10.24
C ASN A 64 0.57 12.12 9.87
N SER A 65 0.28 11.24 8.90
CA SER A 65 1.13 10.10 8.58
C SER A 65 1.31 9.88 7.07
N ASN A 66 2.32 9.08 6.74
CA ASN A 66 2.54 8.66 5.36
C ASN A 66 1.56 7.54 4.98
N TRP A 67 0.90 7.69 3.84
CA TRP A 67 -0.02 6.70 3.26
C TRP A 67 0.45 6.30 1.86
N TYR A 68 0.28 5.02 1.53
CA TYR A 68 0.74 4.45 0.27
C TYR A 68 -0.29 3.55 -0.38
N PHE A 69 -0.23 3.50 -1.72
CA PHE A 69 -0.83 2.44 -2.51
C PHE A 69 0.23 1.86 -3.44
N ILE A 70 0.56 0.58 -3.25
CA ILE A 70 1.46 -0.18 -4.12
C ILE A 70 0.60 -0.86 -5.17
N PHE A 71 0.75 -0.47 -6.45
CA PHE A 71 -0.06 -1.02 -7.53
C PHE A 71 0.28 -2.49 -7.80
N ALA A 72 -0.66 -3.25 -8.36
CA ALA A 72 -0.49 -4.68 -8.63
C ALA A 72 0.80 -5.01 -9.42
N ARG A 73 1.19 -4.15 -10.38
CA ARG A 73 2.44 -4.27 -11.15
C ARG A 73 3.72 -4.26 -10.30
N ALA A 74 3.67 -3.63 -9.14
CA ALA A 74 4.81 -3.50 -8.23
C ALA A 74 4.86 -4.63 -7.19
N LEU A 75 3.86 -5.51 -7.17
CA LEU A 75 3.82 -6.67 -6.28
C LEU A 75 4.53 -7.87 -6.90
N SER A 76 5.10 -8.71 -6.05
CA SER A 76 5.58 -10.03 -6.45
C SER A 76 4.41 -11.00 -6.40
N ILE A 77 3.79 -11.27 -7.55
CA ILE A 77 2.69 -12.21 -7.68
C ILE A 77 3.20 -13.47 -8.40
N ALA A 78 3.02 -14.64 -7.79
CA ALA A 78 3.45 -15.89 -8.40
C ALA A 78 2.78 -16.10 -9.76
N TRP A 79 3.62 -16.36 -10.77
CA TRP A 79 3.23 -16.67 -12.15
C TRP A 79 2.53 -15.53 -12.91
N ILE A 80 2.64 -14.29 -12.43
CA ILE A 80 1.91 -13.14 -12.99
C ILE A 80 2.17 -12.83 -14.46
N GLU A 81 3.36 -13.16 -14.97
CA GLU A 81 3.71 -12.98 -16.38
C GLU A 81 3.26 -14.17 -17.26
N ASP A 82 2.79 -15.25 -16.66
CA ASP A 82 2.27 -16.41 -17.37
C ASP A 82 0.78 -16.23 -17.69
N LYS A 83 0.51 -16.00 -18.98
CA LYS A 83 -0.84 -15.77 -19.52
C LYS A 83 -1.79 -16.95 -19.39
N ARG A 84 -1.29 -18.13 -18.97
CA ARG A 84 -2.14 -19.29 -18.62
C ARG A 84 -2.85 -19.08 -17.28
N TYR A 85 -2.23 -18.30 -16.39
CA TYR A 85 -2.66 -18.16 -15.00
C TYR A 85 -3.16 -16.75 -14.68
N TRP A 86 -2.64 -15.73 -15.36
CA TRP A 86 -3.00 -14.34 -15.11
C TRP A 86 -3.21 -13.55 -16.40
N GLU A 87 -4.10 -12.57 -16.34
CA GLU A 87 -4.24 -11.54 -17.35
C GLU A 87 -4.17 -10.15 -16.71
N TRP A 88 -3.75 -9.16 -17.48
CA TRP A 88 -3.79 -7.76 -17.08
C TRP A 88 -5.06 -7.10 -17.61
N GLY A 89 -5.72 -6.32 -16.77
CA GLY A 89 -6.83 -5.46 -17.17
C GLY A 89 -6.67 -4.06 -16.62
N SER A 90 -7.71 -3.25 -16.75
CA SER A 90 -7.74 -1.88 -16.23
C SER A 90 -9.01 -1.64 -15.42
N CYS A 91 -8.89 -0.89 -14.33
CA CYS A 91 -10.00 -0.37 -13.54
C CYS A 91 -9.70 1.05 -13.09
N GLY A 92 -10.55 2.00 -13.49
CA GLY A 92 -10.36 3.42 -13.17
C GLY A 92 -9.01 3.96 -13.65
N GLY A 93 -8.55 3.52 -14.83
CA GLY A 93 -7.28 3.94 -15.43
C GLY A 93 -6.03 3.25 -14.88
N ASN A 94 -6.14 2.41 -13.84
CA ASN A 94 -5.01 1.68 -13.27
C ASN A 94 -5.02 0.21 -13.72
N GLU A 95 -3.84 -0.36 -13.96
CA GLU A 95 -3.70 -1.77 -14.25
C GLU A 95 -4.08 -2.63 -13.02
N ILE A 96 -4.80 -3.72 -13.28
CA ILE A 96 -5.16 -4.73 -12.28
C ILE A 96 -4.77 -6.11 -12.78
N ALA A 97 -4.33 -6.98 -11.88
CA ALA A 97 -4.07 -8.38 -12.18
C ALA A 97 -5.35 -9.17 -12.03
N LYS A 98 -5.69 -10.02 -13.00
CA LYS A 98 -6.88 -10.87 -12.94
C LYS A 98 -6.46 -12.33 -13.03
N LEU A 99 -6.85 -13.09 -12.04
CA LEU A 99 -6.53 -14.50 -11.91
C LEU A 99 -7.42 -15.34 -12.85
N ILE A 100 -6.80 -16.00 -13.81
CA ILE A 100 -7.44 -16.96 -14.71
C ILE A 100 -7.69 -18.26 -13.94
N GLU A 101 -6.64 -18.90 -13.43
CA GLU A 101 -6.71 -20.00 -12.47
C GLU A 101 -5.32 -20.39 -11.91
N VAL A 102 -5.23 -20.83 -10.65
CA VAL A 102 -3.99 -21.41 -10.04
C VAL A 102 -4.34 -22.44 -8.97
N SER A 103 -3.44 -23.40 -8.72
CA SER A 103 -3.57 -24.37 -7.61
C SER A 103 -3.06 -23.81 -6.27
N TRP A 104 -2.14 -22.85 -6.29
CA TRP A 104 -1.69 -22.08 -5.14
C TRP A 104 -1.53 -20.61 -5.51
N LEU A 105 -1.82 -19.73 -4.57
CA LEU A 105 -1.72 -18.28 -4.70
C LEU A 105 -0.62 -17.77 -3.76
N ASP A 106 0.21 -16.86 -4.26
CA ASP A 106 1.21 -16.17 -3.45
C ASP A 106 1.45 -14.76 -3.99
N ILE A 107 1.07 -13.76 -3.17
CA ILE A 107 1.20 -12.34 -3.46
C ILE A 107 2.04 -11.72 -2.35
N ARG A 108 3.16 -11.12 -2.70
CA ARG A 108 4.09 -10.51 -1.74
C ARG A 108 4.40 -9.08 -2.11
N GLY A 109 4.77 -8.31 -1.10
CA GLY A 109 5.37 -7.00 -1.29
C GLY A 109 6.18 -6.61 -0.08
N LYS A 110 6.83 -5.45 -0.20
CA LYS A 110 7.66 -4.90 0.86
C LYS A 110 7.65 -3.39 0.82
N ILE A 111 7.90 -2.78 1.97
CA ILE A 111 8.08 -1.34 2.11
C ILE A 111 9.21 -1.06 3.11
N LYS A 112 10.02 -0.04 2.83
CA LYS A 112 11.07 0.37 3.78
C LYS A 112 10.42 0.97 5.02
N GLU A 113 10.95 0.64 6.18
CA GLU A 113 10.47 1.18 7.47
C GLU A 113 10.52 2.71 7.46
N SER A 114 11.59 3.30 6.93
CA SER A 114 11.78 4.76 6.82
C SER A 114 10.70 5.48 5.98
N MET A 115 9.89 4.76 5.21
CA MET A 115 8.76 5.32 4.48
C MET A 115 7.52 5.45 5.37
N LEU A 116 7.44 4.72 6.48
CA LEU A 116 6.30 4.74 7.39
C LEU A 116 6.55 5.75 8.51
N SER A 117 5.51 6.45 8.96
CA SER A 117 5.66 7.32 10.12
C SER A 117 5.83 6.48 11.39
N PRO A 118 6.83 6.77 12.26
CA PRO A 118 7.10 5.99 13.45
C PRO A 118 6.00 6.16 14.51
N ASN A 119 5.87 5.16 15.40
CA ASN A 119 4.92 5.15 16.52
C ASN A 119 3.44 5.17 16.10
N ILE A 120 3.13 4.69 14.90
CA ILE A 120 1.77 4.58 14.37
C ILE A 120 1.41 3.10 14.19
N VAL A 121 0.16 2.77 14.48
CA VAL A 121 -0.42 1.47 14.10
C VAL A 121 -0.85 1.58 12.65
N TYR A 122 -0.20 0.83 11.77
CA TYR A 122 -0.49 0.76 10.36
C TYR A 122 -1.33 -0.48 10.04
N GLU A 123 -2.00 -0.41 8.90
CA GLU A 123 -2.69 -1.52 8.26
C GLU A 123 -2.13 -1.70 6.84
N VAL A 124 -1.75 -2.94 6.51
CA VAL A 124 -1.46 -3.40 5.15
C VAL A 124 -2.70 -4.12 4.64
N ALA A 125 -3.31 -3.61 3.58
CA ALA A 125 -4.57 -4.13 3.04
C ALA A 125 -4.45 -4.45 1.55
N LEU A 126 -4.59 -5.72 1.18
CA LEU A 126 -4.72 -6.15 -0.21
C LEU A 126 -6.12 -5.80 -0.72
N GLN A 127 -6.20 -4.99 -1.78
CA GLN A 127 -7.46 -4.64 -2.43
C GLN A 127 -7.77 -5.67 -3.52
N VAL A 128 -8.79 -6.48 -3.27
CA VAL A 128 -9.24 -7.53 -4.19
C VAL A 128 -10.73 -7.44 -4.48
N GLN A 129 -11.13 -8.07 -5.57
CA GLN A 129 -12.52 -8.33 -5.91
C GLN A 129 -12.62 -9.77 -6.39
N LEU A 130 -13.72 -10.45 -6.05
CA LEU A 130 -14.06 -11.75 -6.61
C LEU A 130 -15.13 -11.55 -7.68
N ASN A 131 -14.86 -11.95 -8.93
CA ASN A 131 -15.86 -11.82 -10.00
C ASN A 131 -16.93 -12.93 -9.94
N ASP A 132 -17.95 -12.81 -10.78
CA ASP A 132 -19.05 -13.80 -10.86
C ASP A 132 -18.60 -15.22 -11.24
N ARG A 133 -17.40 -15.35 -11.82
CA ARG A 133 -16.80 -16.63 -12.22
C ARG A 133 -15.81 -17.15 -11.19
N SER A 134 -15.70 -16.49 -10.04
CA SER A 134 -14.77 -16.87 -8.98
C SER A 134 -15.10 -18.25 -8.40
N PHE A 135 -14.06 -19.00 -8.09
CA PHE A 135 -14.16 -20.38 -7.61
C PHE A 135 -12.92 -20.71 -6.78
N GLY A 136 -13.03 -21.69 -5.88
CA GLY A 136 -11.91 -22.23 -5.11
C GLY A 136 -11.55 -21.45 -3.84
N TRP A 137 -12.36 -20.45 -3.43
CA TRP A 137 -12.08 -19.60 -2.27
C TRP A 137 -12.68 -20.12 -0.94
N ASN A 138 -12.76 -21.44 -0.80
CA ASN A 138 -13.30 -22.09 0.40
C ASN A 138 -12.26 -22.16 1.53
N ALA A 139 -10.98 -22.31 1.17
CA ALA A 139 -9.89 -22.22 2.13
C ALA A 139 -9.63 -20.76 2.50
N PRO A 140 -9.34 -20.47 3.78
CA PRO A 140 -8.99 -19.12 4.19
C PRO A 140 -7.65 -18.70 3.56
N MET A 141 -7.55 -17.43 3.20
CA MET A 141 -6.29 -16.86 2.75
C MET A 141 -5.44 -16.50 3.97
N ASN A 142 -4.16 -16.89 3.93
CA ASN A 142 -3.19 -16.52 4.96
C ASN A 142 -2.65 -15.12 4.66
N ILE A 143 -2.48 -14.33 5.71
CA ILE A 143 -1.84 -13.03 5.69
C ILE A 143 -0.68 -13.08 6.67
N GLU A 144 0.50 -12.74 6.19
CA GLU A 144 1.73 -12.70 6.97
C GLU A 144 2.36 -11.33 6.85
N LEU A 145 2.89 -10.81 7.95
CA LEU A 145 3.72 -9.62 7.98
C LEU A 145 4.98 -9.90 8.81
N LYS A 146 6.15 -9.59 8.25
CA LYS A 146 7.44 -9.64 8.95
C LYS A 146 7.97 -8.23 9.14
N LYS A 147 8.42 -7.95 10.36
CA LYS A 147 9.07 -6.69 10.73
C LYS A 147 10.59 -6.78 10.58
N PRO A 148 11.30 -5.63 10.58
CA PRO A 148 12.76 -5.60 10.47
C PRO A 148 13.49 -6.31 11.63
N ASP A 149 12.86 -6.38 12.81
CA ASP A 149 13.38 -7.08 13.99
C ASP A 149 13.24 -8.62 13.91
N GLY A 150 12.68 -9.13 12.82
CA GLY A 150 12.41 -10.55 12.59
C GLY A 150 11.11 -11.06 13.22
N SER A 151 10.38 -10.21 13.96
CA SER A 151 9.06 -10.57 14.48
C SER A 151 8.05 -10.73 13.34
N LYS A 152 7.10 -11.64 13.54
CA LYS A 152 6.12 -12.03 12.54
C LYS A 152 4.71 -11.97 13.12
N ILE A 153 3.77 -11.47 12.32
CA ILE A 153 2.34 -11.40 12.63
C ILE A 153 1.61 -12.18 11.54
N GLU A 154 0.66 -13.01 11.94
CA GLU A 154 -0.14 -13.83 11.03
C GLU A 154 -1.63 -13.67 11.31
N ARG A 155 -2.42 -13.77 10.25
CA ARG A 155 -3.88 -13.76 10.28
C ARG A 155 -4.42 -14.63 9.15
N GLN A 156 -5.63 -15.12 9.30
CA GLN A 156 -6.40 -15.74 8.22
C GLN A 156 -7.68 -14.95 7.93
N GLU A 157 -8.07 -14.88 6.65
CA GLU A 157 -9.33 -14.26 6.21
C GLU A 157 -10.10 -15.25 5.33
N CYS A 158 -11.35 -15.52 5.68
CA CYS A 158 -12.24 -16.33 4.87
C CYS A 158 -12.86 -15.49 3.76
N LEU A 159 -12.75 -15.96 2.51
CA LEU A 159 -13.31 -15.28 1.33
C LEU A 159 -14.64 -15.90 0.86
N LEU A 160 -15.08 -16.98 1.50
CA LEU A 160 -16.35 -17.61 1.22
C LEU A 160 -17.52 -16.67 1.56
N GLY A 161 -18.47 -16.54 0.63
CA GLY A 161 -19.67 -15.72 0.82
C GLY A 161 -19.45 -14.20 0.73
N LYS A 162 -18.24 -13.73 0.37
CA LYS A 162 -18.02 -12.33 0.04
C LYS A 162 -18.81 -11.96 -1.23
N GLN A 163 -19.33 -10.74 -1.28
CA GLN A 163 -20.16 -10.28 -2.39
C GLN A 163 -19.36 -10.26 -3.70
N PRO A 164 -19.85 -10.91 -4.77
CA PRO A 164 -19.24 -10.83 -6.08
C PRO A 164 -19.19 -9.39 -6.60
N ASN A 165 -18.19 -9.08 -7.42
CA ASN A 165 -17.97 -7.79 -8.07
C ASN A 165 -17.88 -6.59 -7.10
N GLN A 166 -17.65 -6.82 -5.81
CA GLN A 166 -17.40 -5.78 -4.83
C GLN A 166 -15.93 -5.79 -4.41
N TRP A 167 -15.30 -4.61 -4.41
CA TRP A 167 -13.96 -4.45 -3.87
C TRP A 167 -13.98 -4.63 -2.35
N LEU A 168 -13.05 -5.42 -1.84
CA LEU A 168 -12.86 -5.68 -0.42
C LEU A 168 -11.37 -5.57 -0.07
N GLU A 169 -11.11 -5.32 1.20
CA GLU A 169 -9.75 -5.25 1.76
C GLU A 169 -9.48 -6.47 2.65
N ILE A 170 -8.37 -7.15 2.37
CA ILE A 170 -7.86 -8.23 3.21
C ILE A 170 -6.64 -7.68 3.92
N ALA A 171 -6.74 -7.50 5.24
CA ALA A 171 -5.86 -6.62 5.98
C ALA A 171 -5.14 -7.29 7.15
N ILE A 172 -3.94 -6.79 7.46
CA ILE A 172 -3.20 -7.09 8.68
C ILE A 172 -2.66 -5.81 9.28
N GLU A 173 -2.69 -5.74 10.60
CA GLU A 173 -2.29 -4.56 11.35
C GLU A 173 -0.96 -4.81 12.05
N PHE A 174 -0.17 -3.75 12.19
CA PHE A 174 1.10 -3.81 12.88
C PHE A 174 1.48 -2.43 13.41
N LYS A 175 2.22 -2.41 14.52
CA LYS A 175 2.79 -1.17 15.06
C LYS A 175 4.16 -0.93 14.44
N VAL A 176 4.36 0.26 13.90
CA VAL A 176 5.68 0.76 13.48
C VAL A 176 6.40 1.31 14.71
N ASP A 177 7.57 0.78 14.99
CA ASP A 177 8.38 1.21 16.12
C ASP A 177 9.12 2.52 15.83
N ASN A 178 9.73 3.11 16.86
CA ASN A 178 10.43 4.37 16.71
C ASN A 178 11.70 4.18 15.87
N HIS A 179 11.84 4.96 14.80
CA HIS A 179 12.98 4.90 13.89
C HIS A 179 13.24 6.27 13.25
N GLY A 180 14.37 6.39 12.54
CA GLY A 180 14.75 7.60 11.79
C GLY A 180 14.92 7.34 10.30
N CYS A 181 15.18 8.40 9.54
CA CYS A 181 15.26 8.34 8.07
C CYS A 181 16.44 7.55 7.50
N GLY A 182 17.42 7.22 8.34
CA GLY A 182 18.51 6.30 8.00
C GLY A 182 18.19 4.82 8.22
N SER A 183 16.99 4.47 8.69
CA SER A 183 16.61 3.06 8.86
C SER A 183 16.63 2.33 7.53
N SER A 184 17.29 1.17 7.52
CA SER A 184 17.36 0.26 6.36
C SER A 184 16.41 -0.94 6.50
N GLY A 185 15.63 -1.00 7.59
CA GLY A 185 14.67 -2.06 7.83
C GLY A 185 13.61 -2.11 6.72
N GLU A 186 13.17 -3.33 6.38
CA GLU A 186 12.05 -3.55 5.47
C GLU A 186 10.93 -4.29 6.19
N ILE A 187 9.70 -3.90 5.89
CA ILE A 187 8.50 -4.62 6.29
C ILE A 187 8.04 -5.42 5.10
N GLU A 188 7.99 -6.73 5.26
CA GLU A 188 7.53 -7.66 4.25
C GLU A 188 6.11 -8.11 4.57
N PHE A 189 5.26 -8.21 3.56
CA PHE A 189 3.91 -8.72 3.71
C PHE A 189 3.59 -9.73 2.60
N ALA A 190 2.79 -10.72 2.95
CA ALA A 190 2.36 -11.78 2.04
C ALA A 190 0.88 -12.12 2.24
N PHE A 191 0.21 -12.41 1.13
CA PHE A 191 -1.16 -12.89 1.04
C PHE A 191 -1.13 -14.17 0.21
N TYR A 192 -1.40 -15.32 0.84
CA TYR A 192 -1.16 -16.61 0.19
C TYR A 192 -2.12 -17.72 0.61
N GLU A 193 -2.31 -18.66 -0.29
CA GLU A 193 -3.04 -19.91 -0.05
C GLU A 193 -2.33 -21.00 -0.86
N HIS A 194 -1.81 -22.03 -0.19
CA HIS A 194 -0.99 -23.08 -0.81
C HIS A 194 -1.66 -24.46 -0.81
N GLY A 195 -2.97 -24.56 -0.60
CA GLY A 195 -3.73 -25.79 -0.40
C GLY A 195 -4.04 -26.58 -1.67
N GLY A 196 -3.33 -26.34 -2.78
CA GLY A 196 -3.30 -27.16 -4.01
C GLY A 196 -4.58 -27.25 -4.84
N HIS A 197 -5.75 -26.86 -4.31
CA HIS A 197 -7.00 -26.81 -5.05
C HIS A 197 -7.05 -25.61 -5.98
N TRP A 198 -7.67 -25.77 -7.14
CA TRP A 198 -7.78 -24.72 -8.14
C TRP A 198 -8.64 -23.55 -7.67
N LYS A 199 -8.18 -22.33 -7.99
CA LYS A 199 -8.82 -21.06 -7.65
C LYS A 199 -8.81 -20.16 -8.85
N ARG A 200 -9.84 -19.34 -9.02
CA ARG A 200 -9.92 -18.37 -10.11
C ARG A 200 -10.78 -17.16 -9.79
N GLY A 201 -10.72 -16.16 -10.67
CA GLY A 201 -11.64 -15.04 -10.69
C GLY A 201 -11.40 -13.99 -9.62
N MET A 202 -10.21 -13.98 -9.00
CA MET A 202 -9.76 -12.86 -8.16
C MET A 202 -9.15 -11.77 -9.03
N LEU A 203 -9.54 -10.52 -8.79
CA LEU A 203 -8.94 -9.33 -9.34
C LEU A 203 -8.15 -8.66 -8.22
N VAL A 204 -6.91 -8.27 -8.50
CA VAL A 204 -5.99 -7.63 -7.55
C VAL A 204 -5.66 -6.24 -8.07
N LYS A 205 -6.00 -5.22 -7.28
CA LYS A 205 -5.70 -3.83 -7.61
C LYS A 205 -4.33 -3.39 -7.09
N GLY A 206 -3.95 -3.89 -5.93
CA GLY A 206 -2.74 -3.48 -5.24
C GLY A 206 -2.88 -3.62 -3.73
N VAL A 207 -1.94 -3.02 -3.01
CA VAL A 207 -1.88 -3.01 -1.55
C VAL A 207 -1.90 -1.58 -1.03
N ARG A 208 -2.86 -1.28 -0.16
CA ARG A 208 -2.91 -0.05 0.62
C ARG A 208 -2.07 -0.22 1.89
N ILE A 209 -1.30 0.80 2.25
CA ILE A 209 -0.58 0.87 3.53
C ILE A 209 -0.88 2.24 4.15
N GLY A 210 -1.54 2.26 5.31
CA GLY A 210 -1.90 3.51 5.97
C GLY A 210 -2.20 3.32 7.45
N ALA A 211 -2.26 4.42 8.20
CA ALA A 211 -2.60 4.39 9.61
C ALA A 211 -3.98 3.74 9.84
N LYS A 212 -4.05 2.80 10.78
CA LYS A 212 -5.31 2.19 11.22
C LYS A 212 -6.17 3.27 11.91
N GLY A 213 -7.45 3.34 11.56
CA GLY A 213 -8.40 4.21 12.26
C GLY A 213 -8.65 5.59 11.66
N CYS A 214 -8.23 5.82 10.40
CA CYS A 214 -8.78 6.91 9.59
C CYS A 214 -9.59 6.34 8.44
N GLY A 215 -10.84 5.93 8.72
CA GLY A 215 -11.82 5.71 7.66
C GLY A 215 -11.87 6.95 6.78
N CYS A 216 -11.54 6.76 5.50
CA CYS A 216 -11.90 7.70 4.45
C CYS A 216 -13.42 7.58 4.28
N ALA A 217 -14.14 8.58 4.78
CA ALA A 217 -15.49 8.88 4.29
C ALA A 217 -15.33 9.90 3.16
#